data_AF-A0A2V7ZB25-F1
#
_entry.id   AF-A0A2V7ZB25-F1
#
_cell.length_a   1.000
_cell.length_b   1.000
_cell.length_c   1.000
_cell.angle_alpha   90.00
_cell.angle_beta   90.00
_cell.angle_gamma   90.00
#
_symmetry.space_group_name_H-M   'P 1'
#
loop_
_entity.id
_entity.type
_entity.pdbx_description
1 polymer ?
#
loop_
_entity_poly.entity_id
_entity_poly.type
_entity_poly.pdbx_seq_one_letter_code
_entity_poly.pdbx_strand_id
1 'polypeptide(L)'
;VLNGSEIGGGSIRIHDAALQSRMFQRLGISDEEAKLRFGFFLEALAYGTPPHGGIALGVDRIVAILCGESSIREVIAFPKTANAVDLMSDAPSPVDAKQLKELHLKVQP
;
A
#
# COMPACT_ATOMS: atom_id res chain seq x y z
N VAL A 1 2.04 14.89 12.53
CA VAL A 1 2.45 15.96 11.58
C VAL A 1 3.65 16.68 12.17
N LEU A 2 4.68 16.94 11.35
CA LEU A 2 5.91 17.63 11.75
C LEU A 2 6.27 18.64 10.64
N ASN A 3 6.47 19.91 11.01
CA ASN A 3 6.84 21.00 10.08
C ASN A 3 5.94 21.06 8.83
N GLY A 4 4.62 20.93 9.01
CA GLY A 4 3.65 20.94 7.91
C GLY A 4 3.58 19.65 7.09
N SER A 5 4.40 18.64 7.40
CA SER A 5 4.44 17.35 6.70
C SER A 5 3.84 16.22 7.53
N GLU A 6 3.06 15.34 6.90
CA GLU A 6 2.57 14.11 7.53
C GLU A 6 3.72 13.09 7.63
N ILE A 7 4.19 12.78 8.83
CA ILE A 7 5.29 11.81 9.04
C ILE A 7 4.80 10.40 9.40
N GLY A 8 3.50 10.23 9.53
CA GLY A 8 2.88 8.97 9.92
C GLY A 8 1.44 9.15 10.35
N GLY A 9 0.74 8.03 10.41
CA GLY A 9 -0.70 7.97 10.65
C GLY A 9 -1.13 6.56 11.03
N GLY A 10 -2.27 6.47 11.70
CA GLY A 10 -2.75 5.22 12.26
C GLY A 10 -4.19 5.32 12.74
N SER A 11 -4.78 4.17 13.03
CA SER A 11 -6.12 4.13 13.62
C SER A 11 -6.31 2.87 14.47
N ILE A 12 -7.32 2.92 15.33
CA ILE A 12 -7.96 1.72 15.85
C ILE A 12 -8.72 1.06 14.69
N ARG A 13 -8.71 -0.27 14.67
CA ARG A 13 -9.35 -1.06 13.63
C ARG A 13 -10.67 -1.63 14.13
N ILE A 14 -11.61 -1.79 13.20
CA ILE A 14 -12.85 -2.50 13.45
C ILE A 14 -12.51 -3.98 13.61
N HIS A 15 -12.87 -4.54 14.76
CA HIS A 15 -12.71 -5.96 15.08
C HIS A 15 -14.06 -6.70 15.13
N ASP A 16 -15.16 -5.97 15.00
CA ASP A 16 -16.53 -6.52 14.98
C ASP A 16 -16.99 -6.72 13.52
N ALA A 17 -17.33 -7.96 13.18
CA ALA A 17 -17.71 -8.32 11.80
C ALA A 17 -18.99 -7.61 11.33
N ALA A 18 -19.98 -7.45 12.21
CA ALA A 18 -21.26 -6.81 11.84
C ALA A 18 -21.07 -5.30 11.56
N LEU A 19 -20.24 -4.63 12.34
CA LEU A 19 -19.85 -3.24 12.12
C LEU A 19 -19.07 -3.10 10.81
N GLN A 20 -18.12 -4.00 10.53
CA GLN A 20 -17.35 -3.98 9.28
C GLN A 20 -18.26 -4.15 8.05
N SER A 21 -19.22 -5.08 8.09
CA SER A 21 -20.20 -5.27 7.02
C SER A 21 -21.07 -4.04 6.80
N ARG A 22 -21.52 -3.38 7.87
CA ARG A 22 -22.26 -2.10 7.74
C ARG A 22 -21.41 -1.01 7.10
N MET A 23 -20.11 -0.95 7.39
CA MET A 23 -19.21 0.01 6.73
C MET A 23 -19.05 -0.29 5.24
N PHE A 24 -18.91 -1.56 4.85
CA PHE A 24 -18.87 -1.94 3.44
C PHE A 24 -20.14 -1.53 2.69
N GLN A 25 -21.32 -1.78 3.26
CA GLN A 25 -22.59 -1.34 2.67
C GLN A 25 -22.65 0.19 2.50
N ARG A 26 -22.14 0.96 3.48
CA ARG A 26 -22.07 2.43 3.38
C ARG A 26 -21.08 2.93 2.32
N LEU A 27 -20.05 2.14 2.02
CA LEU A 27 -19.10 2.41 0.94
C LEU A 27 -19.60 1.92 -0.43
N GLY A 28 -20.82 1.38 -0.50
CA GLY A 28 -21.41 0.86 -1.74
C GLY A 28 -20.88 -0.50 -2.18
N ILE A 29 -20.21 -1.22 -1.28
CA ILE A 29 -19.70 -2.58 -1.54
C ILE A 29 -20.81 -3.56 -1.18
N SER A 30 -21.26 -4.35 -2.15
CA SER A 30 -22.28 -5.38 -1.92
C SER A 30 -21.74 -6.53 -1.08
N ASP A 31 -22.63 -7.29 -0.44
CA ASP A 31 -22.20 -8.45 0.37
C ASP A 31 -21.46 -9.51 -0.47
N GLU A 32 -21.84 -9.67 -1.74
CA GLU A 32 -21.16 -10.56 -2.68
C GLU A 32 -19.74 -10.08 -3.00
N GLU A 33 -19.58 -8.78 -3.32
CA GLU A 33 -18.27 -8.20 -3.60
C GLU A 33 -17.39 -8.20 -2.34
N ALA A 34 -17.97 -7.91 -1.18
CA ALA A 34 -17.27 -7.96 0.11
C ALA A 34 -16.78 -9.38 0.41
N LYS A 35 -17.60 -10.41 0.16
CA LYS A 35 -17.19 -11.81 0.34
C LYS A 35 -16.12 -12.22 -0.66
N LEU A 36 -16.21 -11.79 -1.92
CA LEU A 36 -15.24 -12.11 -2.96
C LEU A 36 -13.87 -11.50 -2.68
N ARG A 37 -13.83 -10.22 -2.27
CA ARG A 37 -12.57 -9.46 -2.07
C ARG A 37 -12.00 -9.58 -0.65
N PHE A 38 -12.87 -9.67 0.35
CA PHE A 38 -12.52 -9.56 1.77
C PHE A 38 -13.08 -10.72 2.62
N GLY A 39 -13.53 -11.81 2.02
CA GLY A 39 -14.13 -12.95 2.75
C GLY A 39 -13.22 -13.53 3.82
N PHE A 40 -11.94 -13.73 3.51
CA PHE A 40 -10.95 -14.21 4.50
C PHE A 40 -10.83 -13.27 5.71
N PHE A 41 -10.93 -11.95 5.47
CA PHE A 41 -10.80 -10.94 6.51
C PHE A 41 -12.04 -10.92 7.40
N LEU A 42 -13.24 -10.95 6.80
CA LEU A 42 -14.50 -11.03 7.53
C LEU A 42 -14.60 -12.31 8.38
N GLU A 43 -14.12 -13.43 7.86
CA GLU A 43 -14.06 -14.69 8.59
C GLU A 43 -13.11 -14.60 9.79
N ALA A 44 -11.92 -14.01 9.60
CA ALA A 44 -10.97 -13.80 10.70
C ALA A 44 -11.55 -12.95 11.84
N LEU A 45 -12.36 -11.93 11.52
CA LEU A 45 -13.05 -11.13 12.54
C LEU A 45 -14.00 -11.98 13.39
N ALA A 46 -14.68 -12.96 12.79
CA ALA A 46 -15.66 -13.82 13.47
C ALA A 46 -15.03 -14.80 14.48
N TYR A 47 -13.74 -15.13 14.34
CA TYR A 47 -13.04 -16.03 15.26
C TYR A 47 -12.45 -15.34 16.51
N GLY A 48 -12.98 -14.18 16.89
CA GLY A 48 -12.57 -13.48 18.12
C GLY A 48 -11.35 -12.59 17.95
N THR A 49 -11.32 -11.80 16.86
CA THR A 49 -10.28 -10.78 16.68
C THR A 49 -10.33 -9.75 17.83
N PRO A 50 -9.23 -9.49 18.55
CA PRO A 50 -9.23 -8.55 19.66
C PRO A 50 -9.31 -7.09 19.17
N PRO A 51 -9.68 -6.15 20.05
CA PRO A 51 -9.47 -4.73 19.79
C PRO A 51 -7.99 -4.47 19.47
N HIS A 52 -7.72 -3.90 18.31
CA HIS A 52 -6.37 -3.67 17.83
C HIS A 52 -6.25 -2.33 17.10
N GLY A 53 -5.03 -1.80 17.06
CA GLY A 53 -4.71 -0.56 16.41
C GLY A 53 -3.26 -0.57 15.96
N GLY A 54 -2.92 0.31 15.03
CA GLY A 54 -1.56 0.42 14.52
C GLY A 54 -1.28 1.79 13.95
N ILE A 55 0.00 2.08 13.79
CA ILE A 55 0.52 3.31 13.20
C ILE A 55 1.63 2.94 12.22
N ALA A 56 1.71 3.65 11.10
CA ALA A 56 2.80 3.57 10.15
C ALA A 56 3.52 4.91 10.07
N LEU A 57 4.84 4.86 9.93
CA LEU A 57 5.70 6.05 9.83
C LEU A 57 6.30 6.13 8.42
N GLY A 58 6.35 7.32 7.86
CA GLY A 58 7.03 7.60 6.60
C GLY A 58 8.52 7.82 6.83
N VAL A 59 9.29 6.73 6.86
CA VAL A 59 10.73 6.75 7.20
C VAL A 59 11.51 7.70 6.31
N ASP A 60 11.36 7.64 4.99
CA ASP A 60 12.11 8.50 4.06
C ASP A 60 11.83 9.98 4.32
N ARG A 61 10.57 10.31 4.62
CA ARG A 61 10.17 11.69 4.95
C ARG A 61 10.73 12.15 6.29
N ILE A 62 10.74 11.27 7.29
CA ILE A 62 11.35 11.57 8.60
C ILE A 62 12.85 11.85 8.40
N VAL A 63 13.56 10.99 7.69
CA VAL A 63 15.00 11.16 7.44
C VAL A 63 15.27 12.44 6.64
N ALA A 64 14.49 12.73 5.59
CA ALA A 64 14.63 13.97 4.83
C ALA A 64 14.48 15.21 5.72
N ILE A 65 13.46 15.24 6.60
CA ILE A 65 13.27 16.35 7.55
C ILE A 65 14.46 16.47 8.51
N LEU A 66 14.95 15.35 9.04
CA LEU A 66 16.08 15.34 9.98
C LEU A 66 17.40 15.77 9.33
N CYS A 67 17.60 15.43 8.06
CA CYS A 67 18.76 15.83 7.27
C CYS A 67 18.63 17.25 6.68
N GLY A 68 17.46 17.90 6.79
CA GLY A 68 17.20 19.20 6.18
C GLY A 68 17.05 19.14 4.65
N GLU A 69 16.73 17.97 4.11
CA GLU A 69 16.65 17.73 2.68
C GLU A 69 15.28 18.10 2.11
N SER A 70 15.29 18.72 0.93
CA SER A 70 14.07 19.15 0.23
C SER A 70 13.38 18.03 -0.54
N SER A 71 14.08 16.90 -0.78
CA SER A 71 13.56 15.75 -1.52
C SER A 71 13.91 14.45 -0.81
N ILE A 72 12.97 13.51 -0.78
CA ILE A 72 13.23 12.14 -0.28
C ILE A 72 14.30 11.41 -1.12
N ARG A 73 14.56 11.88 -2.35
CA ARG A 73 15.59 11.30 -3.21
C ARG A 73 17.00 11.45 -2.65
N GLU A 74 17.24 12.48 -1.84
CA GLU A 74 18.54 12.73 -1.19
C GLU A 74 18.81 11.76 -0.03
N VAL A 75 17.80 11.03 0.44
CA VAL A 75 17.90 10.08 1.56
C VAL A 75 17.62 8.63 1.16
N ILE A 76 17.48 8.37 -0.15
CA ILE A 76 17.30 7.04 -0.73
C ILE A 76 18.53 6.74 -1.58
N ALA A 77 19.17 5.58 -1.37
CA ALA A 77 20.40 5.23 -2.07
C ALA A 77 20.28 5.17 -3.61
N PHE A 78 19.16 4.61 -4.12
CA PHE A 78 18.89 4.48 -5.56
C PHE A 78 17.47 4.95 -5.88
N PRO A 79 17.23 6.29 -5.85
CA PRO A 79 15.91 6.84 -6.01
C PRO A 79 15.42 6.68 -7.46
N LYS A 80 14.11 6.81 -7.66
CA LYS A 80 13.49 6.81 -8.98
C LYS A 80 13.13 8.23 -9.40
N THR A 81 13.04 8.47 -10.70
CA THR A 81 12.48 9.71 -11.26
C THR A 81 10.96 9.77 -11.04
N ALA A 82 10.35 10.92 -11.36
CA ALA A 82 8.89 11.08 -11.31
C ALA A 82 8.15 10.12 -12.26
N ASN A 83 8.82 9.63 -13.31
CA ASN A 83 8.29 8.64 -14.25
C ASN A 83 8.53 7.19 -13.79
N ALA A 84 8.89 6.98 -12.51
CA ALA A 84 9.21 5.67 -11.92
C ALA A 84 10.40 4.94 -12.58
N VAL A 85 11.33 5.69 -13.18
CA VAL A 85 12.55 5.15 -13.85
C VAL A 85 13.76 5.23 -12.92
N ASP A 86 14.56 4.16 -12.90
CA ASP A 86 15.92 4.16 -12.38
C ASP A 86 16.91 4.45 -13.50
N LEU A 87 17.56 5.61 -13.45
CA LEU A 87 18.51 6.01 -14.49
C LEU A 87 19.85 5.27 -14.40
N MET A 88 20.21 4.76 -13.21
CA MET A 88 21.47 4.05 -13.02
C MET A 88 21.40 2.64 -13.61
N SER A 89 20.27 1.95 -13.42
CA SER A 89 20.08 0.57 -13.87
C SER A 89 19.32 0.43 -15.18
N ASP A 90 18.93 1.55 -15.81
CA ASP A 90 18.06 1.58 -17.00
C ASP A 90 16.77 0.76 -16.81
N ALA A 91 16.10 0.97 -15.68
CA ALA A 91 14.89 0.24 -15.31
C ALA A 91 13.64 1.15 -15.31
N PRO A 92 12.46 0.65 -15.75
CA PRO A 92 12.19 -0.70 -16.22
C PRO A 92 12.78 -0.98 -17.60
N SER A 93 13.08 -2.26 -17.86
CA SER A 93 13.61 -2.73 -19.15
C SER A 93 12.65 -3.73 -19.81
N PRO A 94 12.79 -3.99 -21.12
CA PRO A 94 12.10 -5.09 -21.78
C PRO A 94 12.43 -6.46 -21.14
N VAL A 95 11.53 -7.41 -21.31
CA VAL A 95 11.64 -8.79 -20.78
C VAL A 95 11.54 -9.80 -21.93
N ASP A 96 12.19 -10.95 -21.79
CA ASP A 96 12.18 -11.98 -22.83
C ASP A 96 10.78 -12.57 -23.05
N ALA A 97 10.44 -12.82 -24.31
CA ALA A 97 9.17 -13.42 -24.70
C ALA A 97 8.92 -14.79 -24.03
N LYS A 98 9.99 -15.55 -23.72
CA LYS A 98 9.91 -16.82 -23.00
C LYS A 98 9.32 -16.64 -21.60
N GLN A 99 9.78 -15.62 -20.85
CA GLN A 99 9.31 -15.33 -19.50
C GLN A 99 7.84 -14.88 -19.50
N LEU A 100 7.45 -14.06 -20.48
CA LEU A 100 6.04 -13.67 -20.66
C LEU A 100 5.15 -14.89 -20.93
N LYS A 101 5.62 -15.83 -21.77
CA LYS A 101 4.90 -17.07 -22.06
C LYS A 101 4.77 -17.96 -20.83
N GLU A 102 5.84 -18.12 -20.05
CA GLU A 102 5.84 -18.89 -18.80
C GLU A 102 4.85 -18.33 -17.77
N LEU A 103 4.67 -17.01 -17.73
CA LEU A 103 3.71 -16.33 -16.86
C LEU A 103 2.31 -16.20 -17.47
N HIS A 104 2.08 -16.71 -18.67
CA HIS A 104 0.83 -16.57 -19.43
C HIS A 104 0.40 -15.11 -19.68
N LEU A 105 1.37 -14.22 -19.90
CA LEU A 105 1.17 -12.79 -20.14
C LEU A 105 1.42 -12.40 -21.61
N LYS A 106 0.74 -11.34 -22.05
CA LYS A 106 0.96 -10.70 -23.35
C LYS A 106 0.91 -9.18 -23.20
N VAL A 107 1.94 -8.50 -23.69
CA VAL A 107 1.98 -7.03 -23.74
C VAL A 107 1.04 -6.55 -24.85
N GLN A 108 0.20 -5.56 -24.53
CA GLN A 108 -0.63 -4.85 -25.51
C GLN A 108 0.04 -3.51 -25.85
N PRO A 109 -0.07 -3.06 -27.11
CA PRO A 109 0.40 -1.73 -27.52
C PRO A 109 -0.40 -0.60 -26.85
#